data_AF-A0A193LDL2-F1
#
_entry.id   AF-A0A193LDL2-F1
#
_cell.length_a   1.000
_cell.length_b   1.000
_cell.length_c   1.000
_cell.angle_alpha   90.00
_cell.angle_beta   90.00
_cell.angle_gamma   90.00
#
_symmetry.space_group_name_H-M   'P 1'
#
loop_
_entity.id
_entity.type
_entity.pdbx_description
1 polymer ?
#
loop_
_entity_poly.entity_id
_entity_poly.type
_entity_poly.pdbx_seq_one_letter_code
_entity_poly.pdbx_strand_id
1 'polypeptide(L)'
;MVQYAFQPELDENDAWHAIEERLPDISRVAAELRHHPFSGFIHRVYCDMRDRSRAEDVHTLVDRYTGKAYLTPVWPKLEVLPESSAVGSAADPGWNSVSFEHAQQLALQLLRTATLRRLRLLRRKAPEKKQGYELIWKPNWVLTGMHGRQELRILVDGLSGSYYVIGS
;
A
#
# COMPACT_ATOMS: atom_id res chain seq x y z
N MET A 1 -18.19 -1.53 10.58
CA MET A 1 -17.07 -0.69 10.10
C MET A 1 -17.01 -0.84 8.59
N VAL A 2 -17.08 0.26 7.82
CA VAL A 2 -17.03 0.18 6.35
C VAL A 2 -15.62 -0.20 5.90
N GLN A 3 -15.52 -1.26 5.10
CA GLN A 3 -14.25 -1.75 4.59
C GLN A 3 -14.11 -1.37 3.12
N TYR A 4 -12.88 -1.04 2.73
CA TYR A 4 -12.56 -0.69 1.35
C TYR A 4 -11.53 -1.68 0.79
N ALA A 5 -11.59 -1.97 -0.50
CA ALA A 5 -10.53 -2.69 -1.20
C ALA A 5 -10.08 -1.93 -2.43
N PHE A 6 -8.80 -2.06 -2.74
CA PHE A 6 -8.35 -1.84 -4.10
C PHE A 6 -8.71 -3.07 -4.94
N GLN A 7 -9.18 -2.82 -6.16
CA GLN A 7 -9.25 -3.86 -7.16
C GLN A 7 -7.82 -4.22 -7.62
N PRO A 8 -7.49 -5.51 -7.77
CA PRO A 8 -6.21 -5.90 -8.34
C PRO A 8 -6.15 -5.38 -9.78
N GLU A 9 -5.10 -4.62 -10.10
CA GLU A 9 -4.83 -4.17 -11.46
C GLU A 9 -4.06 -5.23 -12.25
N LEU A 10 -3.35 -6.12 -11.54
CA LEU A 10 -2.59 -7.23 -12.10
C LEU A 10 -3.28 -8.56 -11.80
N ASP A 11 -3.43 -9.39 -12.83
CA ASP A 11 -3.89 -10.75 -12.68
C ASP A 11 -2.75 -11.71 -12.28
N GLU A 12 -3.06 -13.01 -12.17
CA GLU A 12 -2.07 -14.03 -11.82
C GLU A 12 -0.92 -14.11 -12.83
N ASN A 13 -1.22 -13.99 -14.13
CA ASN A 13 -0.23 -14.08 -15.19
C ASN A 13 0.69 -12.86 -15.17
N ASP A 14 0.14 -11.67 -14.96
CA ASP A 14 0.93 -10.44 -14.80
C ASP A 14 1.89 -10.56 -13.60
N ALA A 15 1.41 -11.12 -12.48
CA ALA A 15 2.22 -11.34 -11.29
C ALA A 15 3.37 -12.31 -11.55
N TRP A 16 3.12 -13.41 -12.28
CA TRP A 16 4.17 -14.34 -12.68
C TRP A 16 5.16 -13.72 -13.67
N HIS A 17 4.66 -12.97 -14.66
CA HIS A 17 5.48 -12.30 -15.65
C HIS A 17 6.50 -11.35 -14.99
N ALA A 18 6.07 -10.61 -13.97
CA ALA A 18 6.96 -9.73 -13.20
C ALA A 18 8.14 -10.47 -12.53
N ILE A 19 7.99 -11.77 -12.25
CA ILE A 19 9.05 -12.62 -11.67
C ILE A 19 9.89 -13.28 -12.76
N GLU A 20 9.26 -13.81 -13.80
CA GLU A 20 9.93 -14.52 -14.90
C GLU A 20 10.92 -13.63 -15.66
N GLU A 21 10.66 -12.32 -15.76
CA GLU A 21 11.63 -11.36 -16.30
C GLU A 21 12.97 -11.33 -15.53
N ARG A 22 12.95 -11.67 -14.24
CA ARG A 22 14.13 -11.63 -13.35
C ARG A 22 14.68 -13.03 -13.03
N LEU A 23 13.82 -14.05 -13.09
CA LEU A 23 14.11 -15.44 -12.79
C LEU A 23 13.52 -16.33 -13.91
N PRO A 24 14.16 -16.38 -15.10
CA PRO A 24 13.59 -17.02 -16.27
C PRO A 24 13.39 -18.55 -16.14
N ASP A 25 14.12 -19.21 -15.23
CA ASP A 25 14.05 -20.66 -15.01
C ASP A 25 13.14 -21.06 -13.84
N ILE A 26 12.31 -20.13 -13.32
CA ILE A 26 11.38 -20.44 -12.24
C ILE A 26 10.19 -21.26 -12.75
N SER A 27 9.89 -22.36 -12.07
CA SER A 27 8.68 -23.15 -12.32
C SER A 27 7.55 -22.68 -11.42
N ARG A 28 6.38 -22.39 -11.99
CA ARG A 28 5.17 -21.98 -11.24
C ARG A 28 4.62 -23.16 -10.43
N VAL A 29 4.48 -23.02 -9.11
CA VAL A 29 3.90 -24.05 -8.24
C VAL A 29 2.50 -23.66 -7.78
N ALA A 30 2.35 -22.46 -7.23
CA ALA A 30 1.07 -21.95 -6.75
C ALA A 30 1.03 -20.43 -6.79
N ALA A 31 -0.18 -19.88 -6.93
CA ALA A 31 -0.44 -18.46 -6.80
C ALA A 31 -1.70 -18.26 -5.96
N GLU A 32 -1.64 -17.32 -5.02
CA GLU A 32 -2.77 -17.00 -4.14
C GLU A 32 -2.92 -15.49 -4.02
N LEU A 33 -4.09 -14.96 -4.35
CA LEU A 33 -4.40 -13.55 -4.12
C LEU A 33 -4.75 -13.33 -2.65
N ARG A 34 -3.94 -12.55 -1.95
CA ARG A 34 -4.16 -12.16 -0.55
C ARG A 34 -4.36 -10.67 -0.42
N HIS A 35 -5.13 -10.28 0.59
CA HIS A 35 -5.35 -8.87 0.88
C HIS A 35 -4.68 -8.49 2.19
N HIS A 36 -3.84 -7.46 2.14
CA HIS A 36 -3.11 -6.94 3.29
C HIS A 36 -3.78 -5.66 3.81
N PRO A 37 -3.98 -5.52 5.14
CA PRO A 37 -4.72 -4.40 5.70
C PRO A 37 -3.85 -3.15 5.87
N PHE A 38 -4.37 -2.02 5.39
CA PHE A 38 -3.78 -0.70 5.54
C PHE A 38 -4.81 0.30 6.10
N SER A 39 -4.32 1.36 6.72
CA SER A 39 -5.09 2.59 6.92
C SER A 39 -4.71 3.61 5.86
N GLY A 40 -5.71 4.21 5.23
CA GLY A 40 -5.52 5.17 4.15
C GLY A 40 -5.83 6.59 4.58
N PHE A 41 -5.03 7.55 4.13
CA PHE A 41 -5.32 8.97 4.30
C PHE A 41 -5.07 9.76 3.02
N ILE A 42 -5.94 10.75 2.78
CA ILE A 42 -5.77 11.77 1.75
C ILE A 42 -5.60 13.11 2.47
N HIS A 43 -4.48 13.78 2.23
CA HIS A 43 -4.17 15.07 2.80
C HIS A 43 -3.98 16.11 1.71
N ARG A 44 -4.52 17.30 1.91
CA ARG A 44 -4.21 18.46 1.07
C ARG A 44 -2.97 19.16 1.61
N VAL A 45 -1.93 19.22 0.79
CA VAL A 45 -0.67 19.90 1.09
C VAL A 45 -0.59 21.17 0.26
N TYR A 46 -0.15 22.26 0.89
CA TYR A 46 0.00 23.56 0.25
C TYR A 46 1.47 23.84 -0.02
N CYS A 47 1.79 24.15 -1.27
CA CYS A 47 3.11 24.55 -1.74
C CYS A 47 3.01 26.01 -2.20
N ASP A 48 3.48 26.94 -1.37
CA ASP A 48 3.52 28.36 -1.72
C ASP A 48 4.79 28.69 -2.51
N MET A 49 4.79 28.45 -3.82
CA MET A 49 5.86 28.92 -4.70
C MET A 49 5.88 30.46 -4.68
N ARG A 50 7.06 31.10 -4.80
CA ARG A 50 7.25 32.58 -4.64
C ARG A 50 6.17 33.45 -5.30
N ASP A 51 5.52 32.98 -6.37
CA ASP A 51 4.41 33.66 -7.06
C ASP A 51 3.14 32.81 -7.28
N ARG A 52 3.05 31.59 -6.74
CA ARG A 52 1.86 30.71 -6.90
C ARG A 52 1.64 29.83 -5.68
N SER A 53 0.50 29.99 -5.01
CA SER A 53 0.01 28.99 -4.07
C SER A 53 -0.61 27.83 -4.85
N ARG A 54 -0.05 26.62 -4.68
CA ARG A 54 -0.63 25.39 -5.25
C ARG A 54 -0.99 24.45 -4.11
N ALA A 55 -2.21 23.93 -4.15
CA ALA A 55 -2.61 22.81 -3.31
C ALA A 55 -2.51 21.50 -4.11
N GLU A 56 -1.96 20.46 -3.50
CA GLU A 56 -1.87 19.11 -4.06
C GLU A 56 -2.42 18.12 -3.04
N ASP A 57 -3.19 17.14 -3.52
CA ASP A 57 -3.66 16.05 -2.67
C ASP A 57 -2.60 14.94 -2.67
N VAL A 58 -2.20 14.53 -1.48
CA VAL A 58 -1.19 13.51 -1.24
C VAL A 58 -1.85 12.32 -0.57
N HIS A 59 -1.64 11.15 -1.17
CA HIS A 59 -2.18 9.88 -0.72
C HIS A 59 -1.12 9.14 0.09
N THR A 60 -1.54 8.59 1.23
CA THR A 60 -0.68 7.84 2.12
C THR A 60 -1.36 6.56 2.58
N LEU A 61 -0.61 5.46 2.59
CA LEU A 61 -1.02 4.22 3.23
C LEU A 61 -0.14 3.95 4.45
N VAL A 62 -0.73 3.42 5.51
CA VAL A 62 0.00 2.96 6.70
C VAL A 62 -0.35 1.50 6.93
N ASP A 63 0.66 0.65 6.92
CA ASP A 63 0.50 -0.78 7.18
C ASP A 63 -0.02 -0.97 8.60
N ARG A 64 -1.17 -1.63 8.75
CA ARG A 64 -1.79 -1.81 10.06
C ARG A 64 -1.01 -2.75 10.97
N TYR A 65 -0.20 -3.66 10.44
CA TYR A 65 0.59 -4.59 11.27
C TYR A 65 1.96 -4.04 11.63
N THR A 66 2.59 -3.26 10.75
CA THR A 66 3.97 -2.79 10.98
C THR A 66 4.05 -1.31 11.36
N GLY A 67 2.98 -0.54 11.14
CA GLY A 67 3.01 0.92 11.28
C GLY A 67 3.86 1.63 10.23
N LYS A 68 4.36 0.91 9.22
CA LYS A 68 5.17 1.54 8.18
C LYS A 68 4.27 2.40 7.29
N ALA A 69 4.61 3.67 7.15
CA ALA A 69 3.89 4.64 6.35
C ALA A 69 4.55 4.81 4.97
N TYR A 70 3.72 4.95 3.94
CA TYR A 70 4.13 5.05 2.54
C TYR A 70 3.41 6.21 1.86
N LEU A 71 4.12 6.93 0.99
CA LEU A 71 3.52 7.81 -0.01
C LEU A 71 3.11 6.95 -1.18
N THR A 72 1.92 7.18 -1.71
CA THR A 72 1.42 6.44 -2.87
C THR A 72 1.04 7.40 -3.99
N PRO A 73 0.98 6.92 -5.24
CA PRO A 73 0.22 7.59 -6.28
C PRO A 73 -1.24 7.82 -5.86
N VAL A 74 -1.94 8.63 -6.65
CA VAL A 74 -3.40 8.81 -6.51
C VAL A 74 -4.06 7.45 -6.66
N TRP A 75 -4.97 7.17 -5.73
CA TRP A 75 -5.65 5.89 -5.70
C TRP A 75 -6.67 5.77 -6.82
N PRO A 76 -6.80 4.59 -7.46
CA PRO A 76 -7.96 4.29 -8.27
C PRO A 76 -9.23 4.24 -7.40
N LYS A 77 -10.36 3.92 -8.02
CA LYS A 77 -11.64 3.79 -7.31
C LYS A 77 -11.54 2.67 -6.26
N LEU A 78 -11.76 3.03 -5.00
CA LEU A 78 -11.93 2.06 -3.91
C LEU A 78 -13.32 1.44 -3.99
N GLU A 79 -13.39 0.12 -3.86
CA GLU A 79 -14.67 -0.57 -3.72
C GLU A 79 -15.06 -0.71 -2.27
N VAL A 80 -16.34 -0.50 -1.98
CA VAL A 80 -16.91 -0.73 -0.66
C VAL A 80 -17.21 -2.22 -0.55
N LEU A 81 -16.56 -2.87 0.41
CA LEU A 81 -16.78 -4.28 0.67
C LEU A 81 -17.94 -4.45 1.69
N PRO A 82 -18.88 -5.38 1.44
CA PRO A 82 -19.85 -5.79 2.44
C PRO A 82 -19.16 -6.29 3.71
N GLU A 83 -19.73 -6.02 4.89
CA GLU A 83 -19.15 -6.47 6.17
C GLU A 83 -19.01 -8.00 6.26
N SER A 84 -19.74 -8.76 5.44
CA SER A 84 -19.69 -10.23 5.36
C SER A 84 -18.65 -10.78 4.40
N SER A 85 -17.93 -9.93 3.65
CA SER A 85 -16.93 -10.40 2.70
C SER A 85 -15.66 -10.77 3.45
N ALA A 86 -15.45 -12.07 3.66
CA ALA A 86 -14.20 -12.64 4.12
C ALA A 86 -13.15 -12.49 3.01
N VAL A 87 -12.62 -11.28 2.84
CA VAL A 87 -11.62 -10.98 1.81
C VAL A 87 -10.30 -11.60 2.21
N GLY A 88 -10.09 -12.88 1.87
CA GLY A 88 -8.81 -13.63 1.92
C GLY A 88 -7.84 -13.15 2.99
N SER A 89 -8.36 -12.92 4.21
CA SER A 89 -7.69 -12.01 5.12
C SER A 89 -6.58 -12.81 5.77
N ALA A 90 -5.34 -12.31 5.70
CA ALA A 90 -4.36 -12.76 6.67
C ALA A 90 -4.99 -12.54 8.05
N ALA A 91 -5.24 -13.62 8.80
CA ALA A 91 -5.92 -13.55 10.08
C ALA A 91 -5.25 -12.45 10.92
N ASP A 92 -6.03 -11.44 11.32
CA ASP A 92 -5.53 -10.36 12.16
C ASP A 92 -4.99 -11.01 13.43
N PRO A 93 -3.69 -10.90 13.72
CA PRO A 93 -3.14 -11.50 14.92
C PRO A 93 -3.83 -10.90 16.15
N GLY A 94 -4.34 -9.66 16.09
CA GLY A 94 -5.03 -8.99 17.18
C GLY A 94 -4.10 -8.44 18.27
N TRP A 95 -2.81 -8.80 18.26
CA TRP A 95 -1.84 -8.38 19.29
C TRP A 95 -0.91 -7.22 18.88
N ASN A 96 -0.92 -6.74 17.63
CA ASN A 96 0.03 -5.73 17.14
C ASN A 96 -0.54 -4.77 16.08
N SER A 97 -1.87 -4.58 16.00
CA SER A 97 -2.42 -3.63 15.02
C SER A 97 -2.26 -2.18 15.48
N VAL A 98 -1.75 -1.33 14.60
CA VAL A 98 -1.63 0.12 14.83
C VAL A 98 -3.04 0.71 14.81
N SER A 99 -3.39 1.48 15.85
CA SER A 99 -4.68 2.15 15.92
C SER A 99 -4.82 3.17 14.79
N PHE A 100 -6.05 3.45 14.37
CA PHE A 100 -6.31 4.41 13.29
C PHE A 100 -5.75 5.82 13.60
N GLU A 101 -5.87 6.25 14.86
CA GLU A 101 -5.31 7.52 15.32
C GLU A 101 -3.78 7.54 15.22
N HIS A 102 -3.12 6.45 15.64
CA HIS A 102 -1.68 6.30 15.54
C HIS A 102 -1.23 6.26 14.06
N ALA A 103 -1.96 5.53 13.22
CA ALA A 103 -1.73 5.50 11.77
C ALA A 103 -1.84 6.90 11.15
N GLN A 104 -2.82 7.71 11.58
CA GLN A 104 -2.94 9.10 11.14
C GLN A 104 -1.71 9.93 11.54
N GLN A 105 -1.19 9.75 12.76
CA GLN A 105 0.03 10.46 13.19
C GLN A 105 1.25 10.05 12.35
N LEU A 106 1.41 8.76 12.06
CA LEU A 106 2.50 8.26 11.21
C LEU A 106 2.41 8.82 9.78
N ALA A 107 1.21 8.87 9.19
CA ALA A 107 0.99 9.49 7.89
C ALA A 107 1.37 11.00 7.90
N LEU A 108 0.97 11.73 8.95
CA LEU A 108 1.33 13.15 9.10
C LEU A 108 2.84 13.34 9.29
N GLN A 109 3.52 12.47 10.03
CA GLN A 109 4.98 12.49 10.20
C GLN A 109 5.70 12.23 8.87
N LEU A 110 5.25 11.25 8.09
CA LEU A 110 5.75 10.99 6.74
C LEU A 110 5.57 12.21 5.84
N LEU A 111 4.39 12.83 5.85
CA LEU A 111 4.14 14.02 5.05
C LEU A 111 5.04 15.18 5.46
N ARG A 112 5.22 15.42 6.76
CA ARG A 112 6.13 16.46 7.26
C ARG A 112 7.57 16.19 6.81
N THR A 113 8.06 14.96 6.89
CA THR A 113 9.43 14.64 6.46
C THR A 113 9.62 14.72 4.95
N ALA A 114 8.65 14.25 4.16
CA ALA A 114 8.66 14.35 2.70
C ALA A 114 8.54 15.80 2.22
N THR A 115 7.65 16.58 2.83
CA THR A 115 7.50 18.02 2.53
C THR A 115 8.74 18.80 2.95
N LEU A 116 9.36 18.52 4.09
CA LEU A 116 10.64 19.16 4.48
C LEU A 116 11.76 18.90 3.45
N ARG A 117 11.81 17.70 2.86
CA ARG A 117 12.75 17.40 1.76
C ARG A 117 12.41 18.17 0.47
N ARG A 118 11.13 18.30 0.14
CA ARG A 118 10.66 18.98 -1.09
C ARG A 118 10.60 20.52 -0.97
N LEU A 119 10.46 21.05 0.25
CA LEU A 119 10.14 22.44 0.56
C LEU A 119 11.22 23.17 1.35
N ARG A 120 12.51 22.99 1.01
CA ARG A 120 13.57 23.93 1.44
C ARG A 120 13.33 25.40 1.02
N LEU A 121 12.16 25.75 0.46
CA LEU A 121 11.89 27.05 -0.13
C LEU A 121 10.58 27.76 0.28
N LEU A 122 9.58 27.15 0.96
CA LEU A 122 8.20 27.71 0.94
C LEU A 122 7.44 27.70 2.29
N ARG A 123 6.49 28.63 2.46
CA ARG A 123 5.76 28.91 3.71
C ARG A 123 5.02 27.69 4.29
N ARG A 124 5.03 27.61 5.62
CA ARG A 124 4.65 26.45 6.46
C ARG A 124 3.14 26.39 6.77
N LYS A 125 2.28 26.11 5.79
CA LYS A 125 0.90 25.71 6.14
C LYS A 125 0.88 24.21 6.46
N ALA A 126 0.30 23.83 7.60
CA ALA A 126 0.18 22.42 7.98
C ALA A 126 -0.70 21.67 6.96
N PRO A 127 -0.40 20.38 6.67
CA PRO A 127 -1.29 19.54 5.86
C PRO A 127 -2.70 19.47 6.44
N GLU A 128 -3.71 19.57 5.59
CA GLU A 128 -5.13 19.44 5.96
C GLU A 128 -5.62 18.02 5.63
N LYS A 129 -6.21 17.31 6.59
CA LYS A 129 -6.85 16.01 6.32
C LYS A 129 -8.10 16.22 5.48
N LYS A 130 -8.18 15.56 4.32
CA LYS A 130 -9.38 15.55 3.46
C LYS A 130 -10.23 14.33 3.74
N GLN A 131 -9.60 13.16 3.78
CA GLN A 131 -10.29 11.88 3.95
C GLN A 131 -9.42 10.91 4.74
N GLY A 132 -10.05 10.04 5.52
CA GLY A 132 -9.41 8.90 6.16
C GLY A 132 -10.24 7.63 5.94
N TYR A 133 -9.54 6.52 5.76
CA TYR A 133 -10.10 5.20 5.57
C TYR A 133 -9.45 4.29 6.60
N GLU A 134 -10.27 3.77 7.51
CA GLU A 134 -9.75 2.99 8.63
C GLU A 134 -9.13 1.67 8.17
N LEU A 135 -9.81 1.01 7.24
CA LEU A 135 -9.39 -0.26 6.67
C LEU A 135 -9.51 -0.24 5.15
N ILE A 136 -8.36 -0.31 4.49
CA ILE A 136 -8.20 -0.57 3.07
C ILE A 136 -7.46 -1.89 2.90
N TRP A 137 -8.06 -2.81 2.17
CA TRP A 137 -7.48 -4.07 1.75
C TRP A 137 -6.71 -3.88 0.44
N LYS A 138 -5.40 -4.06 0.51
CA LYS A 138 -4.52 -3.97 -0.66
C LYS A 138 -4.25 -5.37 -1.21
N PRO A 139 -4.54 -5.64 -2.50
CA PRO A 139 -4.30 -6.94 -3.12
C PRO A 139 -2.80 -7.18 -3.31
N ASN A 140 -2.34 -8.37 -2.95
CA ASN A 140 -0.99 -8.86 -3.22
C ASN A 140 -1.07 -10.34 -3.62
N TRP A 141 -0.33 -10.72 -4.65
CA TRP A 141 -0.17 -12.11 -5.04
C TRP A 141 0.95 -12.75 -4.20
N VAL A 142 0.65 -13.89 -3.58
CA VAL A 142 1.67 -14.77 -3.00
C VAL A 142 1.93 -15.89 -3.99
N LEU A 143 3.11 -15.83 -4.59
CA LEU A 143 3.58 -16.82 -5.56
C LEU A 143 4.50 -17.81 -4.85
N THR A 144 4.35 -19.09 -5.17
CA THR A 144 5.27 -20.16 -4.80
C THR A 144 5.84 -20.73 -6.08
N GLY A 145 7.15 -20.70 -6.23
CA GLY A 145 7.83 -21.19 -7.43
C GLY A 145 9.10 -21.95 -7.10
N MET A 146 9.51 -22.86 -7.97
CA MET A 146 10.77 -23.60 -7.83
C MET A 146 11.84 -23.00 -8.73
N HIS A 147 12.98 -22.62 -8.17
CA HIS A 147 14.15 -22.23 -8.94
C HIS A 147 15.28 -23.22 -8.68
N GLY A 148 15.56 -24.09 -9.66
CA GLY A 148 16.40 -25.26 -9.47
C GLY A 148 15.79 -26.25 -8.45
N ARG A 149 16.42 -26.41 -7.30
CA ARG A 149 15.93 -27.26 -6.19
C ARG A 149 15.34 -26.48 -5.01
N GLN A 150 15.30 -25.16 -5.12
CA GLN A 150 14.86 -24.29 -4.04
C GLN A 150 13.43 -23.81 -4.29
N GLU A 151 12.57 -23.95 -3.29
CA GLU A 151 11.23 -23.34 -3.29
C GLU A 151 11.35 -21.89 -2.85
N LEU A 152 10.79 -20.96 -3.63
CA LEU A 152 10.75 -19.54 -3.30
C LEU A 152 9.30 -19.13 -3.08
N ARG A 153 9.06 -18.40 -1.98
CA ARG A 153 7.80 -17.69 -1.74
C ARG A 153 8.00 -16.21 -2.00
N ILE A 154 7.20 -15.65 -2.89
CA ILE A 154 7.37 -14.31 -3.41
C ILE A 154 6.06 -13.56 -3.24
N LEU A 155 6.12 -12.36 -2.64
CA LEU A 155 4.99 -11.45 -2.55
C LEU A 155 5.09 -10.45 -3.70
N VAL A 156 4.06 -10.34 -4.52
CA VAL A 156 3.94 -9.36 -5.60
C VAL A 156 2.78 -8.42 -5.30
N ASP A 157 3.04 -7.12 -5.36
CA ASP A 157 2.04 -6.07 -5.21
C ASP A 157 1.05 -6.10 -6.38
N GLY A 158 -0.22 -6.38 -6.11
CA GLY A 158 -1.28 -6.48 -7.12
C GLY A 158 -1.68 -5.15 -7.77
N LEU A 159 -1.09 -4.03 -7.34
CA LEU A 159 -1.29 -2.71 -7.95
C LEU A 159 -0.09 -2.25 -8.79
N SER A 160 1.13 -2.63 -8.41
CA SER A 160 2.35 -2.07 -9.01
C SER A 160 3.28 -3.11 -9.64
N GLY A 161 3.10 -4.40 -9.36
CA GLY A 161 4.00 -5.47 -9.79
C GLY A 161 5.33 -5.50 -9.02
N SER A 162 5.54 -4.59 -8.07
CA SER A 162 6.71 -4.62 -7.18
C SER A 162 6.70 -5.90 -6.36
N TYR A 163 7.84 -6.57 -6.22
CA TYR A 163 7.89 -7.86 -5.52
C TYR A 163 8.99 -7.96 -4.46
N TYR A 164 8.81 -8.89 -3.53
CA TYR A 164 9.75 -9.23 -2.47
C TYR A 164 9.78 -10.74 -2.26
N VAL A 165 10.96 -11.33 -2.09
CA VAL A 165 11.09 -12.72 -1.64
C VAL A 165 10.81 -12.74 -0.13
N ILE A 166 9.83 -13.54 0.28
CA ILE A 166 9.35 -13.63 1.67
C ILE A 166 9.65 -14.99 2.33
N GLY A 167 10.18 -15.94 1.57
CA GLY A 167 10.61 -17.26 2.05
C GLY A 167 11.37 -18.01 0.96
N SER A 168 12.21 -18.94 1.37
CA SER A 168 13.09 -19.70 0.47
C SER A 168 13.53 -21.03 1.06
#